data_AF-A0A7C6UI03-F1
#
_entry.id   AF-A0A7C6UI03-F1
#
_cell.length_a   1.000
_cell.length_b   1.000
_cell.length_c   1.000
_cell.angle_alpha   90.00
_cell.angle_beta   90.00
_cell.angle_gamma   90.00
#
_symmetry.space_group_name_H-M   'P 1'
#
loop_
_entity.id
_entity.type
_entity.pdbx_description
1 polymer ?
#
loop_
_entity_poly.entity_id
_entity_poly.type
_entity_poly.pdbx_seq_one_letter_code
_entity_poly.pdbx_strand_id
1 'polypeptide(L)'
;MRKVIISLVLIILAVSLSGCLDTQVAQIDRLSEIISEHIQSGDTHFNNAATNTNQYRYYEAQKQCNDANTQYNLAKTSTQEALIYSRNIQDEIYITYMELTLQELDAKINATTELKMAIPLFRGNDTTSANEHVDLANQYMRSSQEFKIQKQDIVKQNPNKFKS
;
A
#
# COMPACT_ATOMS: atom_id res chain seq x y z
N MET A 1 15.04 -51.10 8.95
CA MET A 1 15.23 -50.49 7.61
C MET A 1 14.04 -49.63 7.16
N ARG A 2 12.80 -50.16 7.12
CA ARG A 2 11.61 -49.38 6.69
C ARG A 2 11.36 -48.07 7.49
N LYS A 3 11.56 -48.09 8.83
CA LYS A 3 11.43 -46.90 9.68
C LYS A 3 12.51 -45.83 9.40
N VAL A 4 13.74 -46.25 9.12
CA VAL A 4 14.88 -45.35 8.83
C VAL A 4 14.68 -44.65 7.48
N ILE A 5 14.17 -45.36 6.48
CA ILE A 5 13.85 -44.79 5.16
C ILE A 5 12.72 -43.76 5.27
N ILE A 6 11.67 -44.04 6.07
CA ILE A 6 10.56 -43.10 6.30
C ILE A 6 11.05 -41.84 7.00
N SER A 7 11.90 -41.97 8.01
CA SER A 7 12.50 -40.81 8.71
C SER A 7 13.38 -39.96 7.78
N LEU A 8 14.16 -40.59 6.91
CA LEU A 8 15.03 -39.86 5.96
C LEU A 8 14.21 -39.08 4.93
N VAL A 9 13.15 -39.69 4.39
CA VAL A 9 12.24 -39.03 3.43
C VAL A 9 11.52 -37.85 4.08
N LEU A 10 11.06 -37.98 5.33
CA LEU A 10 10.44 -36.89 6.08
C LEU A 10 11.39 -35.71 6.31
N ILE A 11 12.66 -35.98 6.61
CA ILE A 11 13.67 -34.92 6.82
C ILE A 11 13.96 -34.20 5.50
N ILE A 12 14.11 -34.92 4.39
CA ILE A 12 14.37 -34.31 3.07
C ILE A 12 13.18 -33.45 2.62
N LEU A 13 11.94 -33.91 2.86
CA LEU A 13 10.72 -33.13 2.60
C LEU A 13 10.63 -31.88 3.48
N ALA A 14 11.01 -31.97 4.76
CA ALA A 14 11.00 -30.81 5.65
C ALA A 14 12.02 -29.74 5.21
N VAL A 15 13.22 -30.15 4.78
CA VAL A 15 14.29 -29.24 4.34
C VAL A 15 13.99 -28.60 2.98
N SER A 16 13.35 -29.33 2.06
CA SER A 16 12.95 -28.77 0.76
C SER A 16 11.80 -27.76 0.88
N LEU A 17 10.87 -27.99 1.81
CA LEU A 17 9.79 -27.05 2.11
C LEU A 17 10.29 -25.79 2.82
N SER A 18 11.23 -25.91 3.76
CA SER A 18 11.77 -24.74 4.48
C SER A 18 12.54 -23.78 3.56
N GLY A 19 13.32 -24.29 2.60
CA GLY A 19 14.04 -23.45 1.64
C GLY A 19 13.13 -22.67 0.67
N CYS A 20 11.89 -23.12 0.47
CA CYS A 20 10.88 -22.41 -0.31
C CYS A 20 10.17 -21.32 0.51
N LEU A 21 10.09 -21.47 1.84
CA LEU A 21 9.49 -20.49 2.73
C LEU A 21 10.41 -19.30 2.98
N ASP A 22 11.70 -19.54 3.22
CA ASP A 22 12.69 -18.48 3.46
C ASP A 22 12.84 -17.56 2.24
N THR A 23 12.75 -18.11 1.02
CA THR A 23 12.80 -17.32 -0.21
C THR A 23 11.57 -16.43 -0.39
N GLN A 24 10.39 -16.88 0.04
CA GLN A 24 9.16 -16.11 -0.04
C GLN A 24 9.11 -14.98 1.01
N VAL A 25 9.57 -15.22 2.23
CA VAL A 25 9.70 -14.17 3.25
C VAL A 25 10.66 -13.08 2.78
N ALA A 26 11.78 -13.44 2.16
CA ALA A 26 12.69 -12.47 1.56
C ALA A 26 12.04 -11.64 0.43
N GLN A 27 11.13 -12.22 -0.36
CA GLN A 27 10.37 -11.45 -1.35
C GLN A 27 9.38 -10.48 -0.68
N ILE A 28 8.70 -10.91 0.39
CA ILE A 28 7.79 -10.05 1.16
C ILE A 28 8.55 -8.83 1.73
N ASP A 29 9.74 -9.05 2.30
CA ASP A 29 10.58 -7.97 2.83
C ASP A 29 10.95 -6.96 1.73
N ARG A 30 11.48 -7.45 0.61
CA ARG A 30 11.87 -6.61 -0.53
C ARG A 30 10.69 -5.82 -1.09
N LEU A 31 9.53 -6.48 -1.24
CA LEU A 31 8.33 -5.81 -1.72
C LEU A 31 7.83 -4.78 -0.70
N SER A 32 7.97 -5.02 0.60
CA SER A 32 7.57 -4.08 1.65
C SER A 32 8.36 -2.76 1.56
N GLU A 33 9.66 -2.83 1.26
CA GLU A 33 10.49 -1.64 0.99
C GLU A 33 9.97 -0.87 -0.23
N ILE A 34 9.77 -1.56 -1.36
CA ILE A 34 9.24 -0.96 -2.61
C ILE A 34 7.86 -0.33 -2.40
N ILE A 35 6.97 -1.01 -1.68
CA ILE A 35 5.64 -0.51 -1.34
C ILE A 35 5.76 0.77 -0.52
N SER A 36 6.63 0.80 0.48
CA SER A 36 6.84 1.97 1.33
C SER A 36 7.37 3.16 0.54
N GLU A 37 8.35 2.94 -0.35
CA GLU A 37 8.91 3.97 -1.24
C GLU A 37 7.83 4.59 -2.14
N HIS A 38 7.01 3.74 -2.78
CA HIS A 38 5.93 4.21 -3.63
C HIS A 38 4.82 4.93 -2.85
N ILE A 39 4.46 4.47 -1.65
CA ILE A 39 3.50 5.18 -0.78
C ILE A 39 4.05 6.57 -0.41
N GLN A 40 5.31 6.66 0.01
CA GLN A 40 5.92 7.94 0.40
C GLN A 40 6.02 8.91 -0.79
N SER A 41 6.37 8.41 -1.97
CA SER A 41 6.39 9.19 -3.21
C SER A 41 4.98 9.67 -3.58
N GLY A 42 3.98 8.79 -3.51
CA GLY A 42 2.58 9.13 -3.73
C GLY A 42 2.06 10.19 -2.75
N ASP A 43 2.39 10.06 -1.46
CA ASP A 43 2.03 11.03 -0.41
C ASP A 43 2.63 12.42 -0.71
N THR A 44 3.89 12.44 -1.16
CA THR A 44 4.59 13.67 -1.56
C THR A 44 3.88 14.34 -2.73
N HIS A 45 3.58 13.58 -3.79
CA HIS A 45 2.86 14.09 -4.96
C HIS A 45 1.44 14.57 -4.61
N PHE A 46 0.69 13.83 -3.79
CA PHE A 46 -0.65 14.24 -3.35
C PHE A 46 -0.63 15.56 -2.57
N ASN A 47 0.30 15.71 -1.63
CA ASN A 47 0.46 16.94 -0.85
C ASN A 47 0.86 18.13 -1.73
N ASN A 48 1.72 17.89 -2.72
CA ASN A 48 2.06 18.91 -3.72
C ASN A 48 0.86 19.28 -4.60
N ALA A 49 0.02 18.31 -4.96
CA ALA A 49 -1.22 18.57 -5.69
C ALA A 49 -2.16 19.47 -4.88
N ALA A 50 -2.41 19.14 -3.61
CA ALA A 50 -3.24 19.95 -2.73
C ALA A 50 -2.68 21.37 -2.54
N THR A 51 -1.37 21.50 -2.34
CA THR A 51 -0.68 22.80 -2.22
C THR A 51 -0.84 23.62 -3.51
N ASN A 52 -0.60 23.03 -4.67
CA ASN A 52 -0.75 23.71 -5.95
C ASN A 52 -2.21 24.12 -6.22
N THR A 53 -3.19 23.28 -5.86
CA THR A 53 -4.62 23.62 -5.95
C THR A 53 -4.93 24.86 -5.12
N ASN A 54 -4.47 24.91 -3.87
CA ASN A 54 -4.66 26.06 -2.98
C ASN A 54 -3.95 27.34 -3.47
N GLN A 55 -2.90 27.19 -4.29
CA GLN A 55 -2.16 28.29 -4.90
C GLN A 55 -2.69 28.65 -6.31
N TYR A 56 -3.84 28.11 -6.72
CA TYR A 56 -4.43 28.32 -8.05
C TYR A 56 -3.55 27.82 -9.21
N ARG A 57 -2.55 26.99 -8.92
CA ARG A 57 -1.62 26.37 -9.88
C ARG A 57 -2.19 25.07 -10.43
N TYR A 58 -3.34 25.18 -11.10
CA TYR A 58 -4.18 24.03 -11.44
C TYR A 58 -3.53 23.04 -12.40
N TYR A 59 -2.71 23.50 -13.34
CA TYR A 59 -2.02 22.60 -14.27
C TYR A 59 -1.01 21.71 -13.53
N GLU A 60 -0.18 22.30 -12.68
CA GLU A 60 0.77 21.56 -11.85
C GLU A 60 0.06 20.67 -10.84
N ALA A 61 -1.06 21.11 -10.26
CA ALA A 61 -1.88 20.29 -9.39
C ALA A 61 -2.37 19.01 -10.11
N GLN A 62 -2.89 19.14 -11.34
CA GLN A 62 -3.33 17.98 -12.13
C GLN A 62 -2.19 17.02 -12.44
N LYS A 63 -0.99 17.54 -12.78
CA LYS A 63 0.20 16.72 -12.99
C LYS A 63 0.54 15.93 -11.72
N GLN A 64 0.59 16.60 -10.57
CA GLN A 64 0.90 15.98 -9.29
C GLN A 64 -0.15 14.93 -8.88
N CYS A 65 -1.45 15.14 -9.16
CA CYS A 65 -2.47 14.10 -8.98
C CYS A 65 -2.21 12.86 -9.86
N ASN A 66 -1.78 13.03 -11.11
CA ASN A 66 -1.45 11.90 -11.98
C ASN A 66 -0.23 11.14 -11.45
N ASP A 67 0.82 11.87 -11.06
CA ASP A 67 2.04 11.29 -10.51
C ASP A 67 1.74 10.52 -9.21
N ALA A 68 0.93 11.08 -8.31
CA ALA A 68 0.46 10.40 -7.10
C ALA A 68 -0.30 9.10 -7.40
N ASN A 69 -1.26 9.15 -8.32
CA ASN A 69 -2.00 7.96 -8.75
C ASN A 69 -1.09 6.89 -9.34
N THR A 70 -0.09 7.26 -10.14
CA THR A 70 0.90 6.31 -10.66
C THR A 70 1.62 5.61 -9.52
N GLN A 71 2.15 6.35 -8.54
CA GLN A 71 2.87 5.78 -7.41
C GLN A 71 1.98 4.87 -6.56
N TYR A 72 0.77 5.30 -6.22
CA TYR A 72 -0.14 4.46 -5.43
C TYR A 72 -0.56 3.17 -6.17
N ASN A 73 -0.75 3.21 -7.49
CA ASN A 73 -1.06 2.00 -8.26
C ASN A 73 0.14 1.04 -8.36
N LEU A 74 1.36 1.56 -8.44
CA LEU A 74 2.58 0.74 -8.34
C LEU A 74 2.66 0.05 -6.97
N ALA A 75 2.48 0.82 -5.88
CA ALA A 75 2.40 0.27 -4.53
C ALA A 75 1.31 -0.80 -4.40
N LYS A 76 0.12 -0.57 -4.99
CA LYS A 76 -1.01 -1.51 -4.96
C LYS A 76 -0.66 -2.82 -5.66
N THR A 77 0.00 -2.74 -6.82
CA THR A 77 0.46 -3.91 -7.58
C THR A 77 1.47 -4.73 -6.76
N SER A 78 2.49 -4.07 -6.20
CA SER A 78 3.47 -4.75 -5.33
C SER A 78 2.86 -5.32 -4.06
N THR A 79 1.85 -4.66 -3.50
CA THR A 79 1.10 -5.16 -2.33
C THR A 79 0.29 -6.41 -2.67
N GLN A 80 -0.34 -6.46 -3.85
CA GLN A 80 -1.05 -7.66 -4.31
C GLN A 80 -0.09 -8.84 -4.50
N GLU A 81 1.11 -8.58 -5.02
CA GLU A 81 2.16 -9.60 -5.14
C GLU A 81 2.64 -10.09 -3.77
N ALA A 82 2.93 -9.18 -2.84
CA ALA A 82 3.31 -9.52 -1.47
C ALA A 82 2.22 -10.31 -0.74
N LEU A 83 0.95 -9.98 -0.98
CA LEU A 83 -0.20 -10.72 -0.44
C LEU A 83 -0.26 -12.17 -0.96
N ILE A 84 0.09 -12.40 -2.24
CA ILE A 84 0.18 -13.76 -2.79
C ILE A 84 1.26 -14.56 -2.04
N TYR A 85 2.45 -14.01 -1.86
CA TYR A 85 3.51 -14.66 -1.08
C TYR A 85 3.07 -14.93 0.37
N SER A 86 2.42 -13.96 1.00
CA SER A 86 1.90 -14.06 2.37
C SER A 86 0.89 -15.21 2.52
N ARG A 87 0.00 -15.36 1.53
CA ARG A 87 -0.99 -16.45 1.48
C ARG A 87 -0.34 -17.81 1.20
N ASN A 88 0.67 -17.86 0.34
CA ASN A 88 1.40 -19.09 0.04
C ASN A 88 2.13 -19.65 1.27
N ILE A 89 2.70 -18.78 2.10
CA ILE A 89 3.34 -19.18 3.37
C ILE A 89 2.34 -19.29 4.54
N GLN A 90 1.06 -19.00 4.30
CA GLN A 90 -0.04 -19.07 5.28
C GLN A 90 0.21 -18.24 6.54
N ASP A 91 0.84 -17.06 6.38
CA ASP A 91 1.17 -16.18 7.49
C ASP A 91 0.10 -15.09 7.67
N GLU A 92 -0.85 -15.34 8.56
CA GLU A 92 -1.99 -14.45 8.82
C GLU A 92 -1.58 -13.02 9.22
N ILE A 93 -0.41 -12.83 9.84
CA ILE A 93 0.09 -11.50 10.19
C ILE A 93 0.45 -10.73 8.93
N TYR A 94 1.18 -11.35 8.00
CA TYR A 94 1.50 -10.72 6.72
C TYR A 94 0.26 -10.55 5.84
N ILE A 95 -0.64 -11.54 5.81
CA ILE A 95 -1.89 -11.44 5.05
C ILE A 95 -2.69 -10.22 5.52
N THR A 96 -2.94 -10.11 6.82
CA THR A 96 -3.69 -8.99 7.40
C THR A 96 -3.00 -7.65 7.13
N TYR A 97 -1.68 -7.58 7.28
CA TYR A 97 -0.90 -6.37 7.02
C TYR A 97 -1.02 -5.92 5.54
N MET A 98 -0.94 -6.87 4.59
CA MET A 98 -1.04 -6.56 3.17
C MET A 98 -2.47 -6.19 2.76
N GLU A 99 -3.49 -6.83 3.34
CA GLU A 99 -4.89 -6.45 3.10
C GLU A 99 -5.20 -5.04 3.61
N LEU A 100 -4.73 -4.67 4.80
CA LEU A 100 -4.82 -3.29 5.29
C LEU A 100 -4.03 -2.31 4.41
N THR A 101 -2.89 -2.72 3.86
CA THR A 101 -2.12 -1.90 2.93
C THR A 101 -2.90 -1.64 1.64
N LEU A 102 -3.63 -2.64 1.12
CA LEU A 102 -4.51 -2.45 -0.03
C LEU A 102 -5.65 -1.47 0.27
N GLN A 103 -6.27 -1.57 1.45
CA GLN A 103 -7.33 -0.65 1.87
C GLN A 103 -6.82 0.79 2.04
N GLU A 104 -5.62 0.97 2.62
CA GLU A 104 -4.93 2.25 2.69
C GLU A 104 -4.74 2.86 1.29
N LEU A 105 -4.23 2.06 0.34
CA LEU A 105 -3.96 2.49 -1.03
C LEU A 105 -5.22 2.81 -1.82
N ASP A 106 -6.29 2.02 -1.67
CA ASP A 106 -7.58 2.30 -2.31
C ASP A 106 -8.16 3.63 -1.84
N ALA A 107 -8.09 3.91 -0.53
CA ALA A 107 -8.48 5.20 0.01
C ALA A 107 -7.60 6.34 -0.55
N LYS A 108 -6.29 6.13 -0.68
CA LYS A 108 -5.37 7.13 -1.26
C LYS A 108 -5.64 7.43 -2.73
N ILE A 109 -5.93 6.41 -3.53
CA ILE A 109 -6.29 6.53 -4.95
C ILE A 109 -7.63 7.27 -5.10
N ASN A 110 -8.63 6.93 -4.28
CA ASN A 110 -9.93 7.60 -4.30
C ASN A 110 -9.78 9.08 -3.91
N ALA A 111 -9.04 9.39 -2.84
CA ALA A 111 -8.78 10.77 -2.46
C ALA A 111 -8.09 11.58 -3.57
N THR A 112 -7.10 10.97 -4.24
CA THR A 112 -6.38 11.60 -5.36
C THR A 112 -7.30 11.84 -6.55
N THR A 113 -8.23 10.92 -6.81
CA THR A 113 -9.25 11.04 -7.84
C THR A 113 -10.21 12.18 -7.55
N GLU A 114 -10.72 12.28 -6.32
CA GLU A 114 -11.60 13.37 -5.89
C GLU A 114 -10.90 14.73 -5.97
N LEU A 115 -9.67 14.84 -5.48
CA LEU A 115 -8.88 16.08 -5.60
C LEU A 115 -8.67 16.45 -7.08
N LYS A 116 -8.43 15.45 -7.95
CA LYS A 116 -8.28 15.67 -9.39
C LYS A 116 -9.58 16.17 -10.04
N MET A 117 -10.74 15.74 -9.55
CA MET A 117 -12.06 16.22 -10.00
C MET A 117 -12.34 17.65 -9.52
N ALA A 118 -11.92 18.02 -8.32
CA ALA A 118 -12.07 19.38 -7.78
C ALA A 118 -11.32 20.44 -8.60
N ILE A 119 -10.12 20.12 -9.09
CA ILE A 119 -9.24 21.08 -9.78
C ILE A 119 -9.90 21.79 -10.99
N PRO A 120 -10.47 21.09 -12.00
CA PRO A 120 -11.12 21.75 -13.13
C PRO A 120 -12.36 22.57 -12.71
N LEU A 121 -13.05 22.18 -11.63
CA LEU A 121 -14.20 22.93 -11.10
C LEU A 121 -13.74 24.26 -10.47
N PHE A 122 -12.67 24.24 -9.67
CA PHE A 122 -12.04 25.46 -9.17
C PHE A 122 -11.57 26.39 -10.30
N ARG A 123 -10.98 25.82 -11.36
CA ARG A 123 -10.59 26.60 -12.55
C ARG A 123 -11.78 27.22 -13.27
N GLY A 124 -12.94 26.57 -13.22
CA GLY A 124 -14.21 27.06 -13.76
C GLY A 124 -14.99 27.99 -12.83
N ASN A 125 -14.44 28.34 -11.66
CA ASN A 125 -15.10 29.08 -10.59
C ASN A 125 -16.35 28.38 -10.00
N ASP A 126 -16.54 27.08 -10.22
CA ASP A 126 -17.55 26.28 -9.52
C ASP A 126 -16.99 25.82 -8.16
N THR A 127 -16.92 26.76 -7.22
CA THR A 127 -16.32 26.53 -5.91
C THR A 127 -17.15 25.60 -5.04
N THR A 128 -18.47 25.57 -5.22
CA THR A 128 -19.37 24.72 -4.41
C THR A 128 -19.10 23.26 -4.72
N SER A 129 -19.23 22.86 -5.99
CA SER A 129 -18.97 21.47 -6.41
C SER A 129 -17.51 21.09 -6.18
N ALA A 130 -16.57 22.02 -6.38
CA ALA A 130 -15.15 21.75 -6.11
C ALA A 130 -14.90 21.43 -4.62
N ASN A 131 -15.52 22.16 -3.70
CA ASN A 131 -15.37 21.91 -2.27
C ASN A 131 -16.01 20.58 -1.84
N GLU A 132 -17.10 20.14 -2.46
CA GLU A 132 -17.68 18.80 -2.21
C GLU A 132 -16.66 17.70 -2.53
N HIS A 133 -15.98 17.79 -3.68
CA HIS A 133 -14.91 16.87 -4.04
C HIS A 133 -13.70 16.97 -3.10
N VAL A 134 -13.32 18.16 -2.64
CA VAL A 134 -12.25 18.32 -1.63
C VAL A 134 -12.63 17.66 -0.31
N ASP A 135 -13.89 17.80 0.13
CA ASP A 135 -14.37 17.16 1.35
C ASP A 135 -14.33 15.63 1.24
N LEU A 136 -14.73 15.06 0.11
CA LEU A 136 -14.59 13.63 -0.16
C LEU A 136 -13.12 13.19 -0.19
N ALA A 137 -12.24 13.96 -0.83
CA ALA A 137 -10.80 13.69 -0.84
C ALA A 137 -10.23 13.63 0.59
N ASN A 138 -10.64 14.56 1.45
CA ASN A 138 -10.25 14.60 2.85
C ASN A 138 -10.81 13.42 3.65
N GLN A 139 -12.05 13.00 3.41
CA GLN A 139 -12.65 11.83 4.04
C GLN A 139 -11.87 10.56 3.71
N TYR A 140 -11.57 10.33 2.43
CA TYR A 140 -10.74 9.20 2.01
C TYR A 140 -9.33 9.25 2.61
N MET A 141 -8.71 10.43 2.69
CA MET A 141 -7.41 10.56 3.36
C MET A 141 -7.48 10.20 4.84
N ARG A 142 -8.54 10.58 5.56
CA ARG A 142 -8.74 10.18 6.97
C ARG A 142 -8.85 8.66 7.09
N SER A 143 -9.67 8.01 6.25
CA SER A 143 -9.74 6.54 6.23
C SER A 143 -8.39 5.89 5.92
N SER A 144 -7.60 6.46 5.01
CA SER A 144 -6.25 5.95 4.74
C SER A 144 -5.34 6.00 5.98
N GLN A 145 -5.46 7.05 6.81
CA GLN A 145 -4.70 7.16 8.05
C GLN A 145 -5.15 6.13 9.09
N GLU A 146 -6.45 5.82 9.16
CA GLU A 146 -6.97 4.77 10.04
C GLU A 146 -6.37 3.40 9.70
N PHE A 147 -6.29 3.04 8.41
CA PHE A 147 -5.65 1.80 7.97
C PHE A 147 -4.14 1.80 8.24
N LYS A 148 -3.47 2.94 8.01
CA LYS A 148 -2.04 3.11 8.33
C LYS A 148 -1.76 2.89 9.82
N ILE A 149 -2.60 3.42 10.71
CA ILE A 149 -2.48 3.22 12.16
C ILE A 149 -2.63 1.73 12.51
N GLN A 150 -3.64 1.06 11.96
CA GLN A 150 -3.86 -0.38 12.19
C GLN A 150 -2.64 -1.21 11.74
N LYS A 151 -2.05 -0.91 10.58
CA LYS A 151 -0.78 -1.53 10.14
C LYS A 151 0.37 -1.30 11.11
N GLN A 152 0.55 -0.07 11.58
CA GLN A 152 1.62 0.26 12.51
C GLN A 152 1.45 -0.50 13.83
N ASP A 153 0.22 -0.73 14.27
CA ASP A 153 -0.04 -1.52 15.47
C ASP A 153 0.28 -3.01 15.26
N ILE A 154 0.00 -3.57 14.07
CA ILE A 154 0.46 -4.92 13.70
C ILE A 154 1.99 -5.02 13.79
N VAL A 155 2.71 -4.03 13.24
CA VAL A 155 4.19 -4.00 13.28
C VAL A 155 4.69 -3.94 14.73
N LYS A 156 4.13 -3.05 15.56
CA LYS A 156 4.51 -2.94 16.98
C LYS A 156 4.24 -4.21 17.78
N GLN A 157 3.15 -4.92 17.48
CA GLN A 157 2.80 -6.17 18.16
C GLN A 157 3.68 -7.35 17.69
N ASN A 158 4.32 -7.24 16.52
CA ASN A 158 5.09 -8.31 15.90
C ASN A 158 6.51 -7.85 15.46
N PRO A 159 7.33 -7.29 16.37
CA PRO A 159 8.60 -6.65 16.02
C PRO A 159 9.63 -7.61 15.41
N ASN A 160 9.51 -8.92 15.67
CA ASN A 160 10.43 -9.92 15.12
C ASN A 160 10.10 -10.31 13.67
N LYS A 161 8.94 -9.92 13.14
CA LYS A 161 8.53 -10.22 11.77
C LYS A 161 8.90 -9.10 10.80
N PHE A 162 8.69 -7.87 11.20
CA PHE A 162 8.95 -6.72 10.35
C PHE A 162 10.35 -6.19 10.63
N LYS A 163 11.20 -6.15 9.60
CA LYS A 163 12.49 -5.47 9.71
C LYS A 163 12.25 -3.99 10.00
N SER A 164 12.92 -3.50 11.03
CA SER A 164 12.91 -2.10 11.46
C SER A 164 13.84 -1.25 10.59
#